data_AF-A0A0H2RFH3-F1
#
_entry.id   AF-A0A0H2RFH3-F1
#
_cell.length_a   1.000
_cell.length_b   1.000
_cell.length_c   1.000
_cell.angle_alpha   90.00
_cell.angle_beta   90.00
_cell.angle_gamma   90.00
#
_symmetry.space_group_name_H-M   'P 1'
#
loop_
_entity.id
_entity.type
_entity.pdbx_description
1 polymer ?
#
loop_
_entity_poly.entity_id
_entity_poly.type
_entity_poly.pdbx_seq_one_letter_code
_entity_poly.pdbx_strand_id
1 'polypeptide(L)'
;MRNLTSFELEAHDANEIACDIGLRKLELPSITSFHLRLNHFPILKFISEGSCIAMLMGTLVMPSLEALSISVGVVDFRTNENEVNATKLSQSLDDLSWALLPDRFSDSAGSTSLIFKLRDDSYNRSNDGPPADMGVFSIPLERTIHAHTVILSSFVPVLLTQEPDDGGALSTIPNAFFRLRELKLIECENMTSVDLENTVDSLKSLGIWSHINRVVVQDCKHLVYDEVVDLVGEERLQYLS
;
A
#
# COMPACT_ATOMS: atom_id res chain seq x y z
N MET A 1 29.96 -18.08 -6.99
CA MET A 1 28.66 -17.68 -7.57
C MET A 1 28.16 -16.49 -6.77
N ARG A 2 27.73 -15.40 -7.41
CA ARG A 2 27.11 -14.27 -6.71
C ARG A 2 25.63 -14.59 -6.55
N ASN A 3 25.15 -14.66 -5.31
CA ASN A 3 23.73 -14.85 -5.06
C ASN A 3 23.01 -13.55 -5.42
N LEU A 4 21.91 -13.65 -6.17
CA LEU A 4 21.03 -12.52 -6.43
C LEU A 4 20.33 -12.17 -5.11
N THR A 5 20.56 -10.96 -4.60
CA THR A 5 19.97 -10.47 -3.34
C THR A 5 18.89 -9.43 -3.56
N SER A 6 18.91 -8.74 -4.70
CA SER A 6 17.92 -7.77 -5.10
C SER A 6 17.29 -8.19 -6.43
N PHE A 7 15.97 -8.09 -6.51
CA PHE A 7 15.22 -8.38 -7.73
C PHE A 7 14.21 -7.27 -8.01
N GLU A 8 14.18 -6.78 -9.24
CA GLU A 8 13.21 -5.81 -9.72
C GLU A 8 12.42 -6.43 -10.86
N LEU A 9 11.10 -6.32 -10.78
CA LEU A 9 10.16 -6.77 -11.79
C LEU A 9 9.32 -5.58 -12.24
N GLU A 10 9.42 -5.27 -13.52
CA GLU A 10 8.49 -4.38 -14.21
C GLU A 10 7.50 -5.24 -15.00
N ALA A 11 6.22 -5.15 -14.65
CA ALA A 11 5.17 -5.87 -15.33
C ALA A 11 4.34 -4.91 -16.19
N HIS A 12 4.24 -5.23 -17.46
CA HIS A 12 3.33 -4.60 -18.42
C HIS A 12 2.08 -5.46 -18.54
N ASP A 13 0.93 -4.83 -18.79
CA ASP A 13 -0.36 -5.53 -18.97
C ASP A 13 -0.75 -6.44 -17.79
N ALA A 14 -0.33 -6.07 -16.58
CA ALA A 14 -0.55 -6.84 -15.36
C ALA A 14 -2.04 -6.95 -14.94
N ASN A 15 -2.93 -6.25 -15.65
CA ASN A 15 -4.37 -6.35 -15.49
C ASN A 15 -4.99 -7.52 -16.29
N GLU A 16 -4.20 -8.23 -17.10
CA GLU A 16 -4.70 -9.41 -17.83
C GLU A 16 -4.97 -10.59 -16.87
N ILE A 17 -6.01 -11.35 -17.21
CA ILE A 17 -6.39 -12.57 -16.51
C ILE A 17 -5.37 -13.65 -16.87
N ALA A 18 -4.75 -14.26 -15.86
CA ALA A 18 -3.89 -15.40 -16.11
C ALA A 18 -4.74 -16.61 -16.54
N CYS A 19 -4.23 -17.39 -17.49
CA CYS A 19 -4.73 -18.75 -17.66
C CYS A 19 -4.58 -19.48 -16.32
N ASP A 20 -5.60 -20.25 -15.92
CA ASP A 20 -5.60 -21.05 -14.69
C ASP A 20 -4.51 -22.13 -14.74
N ILE A 21 -3.28 -21.70 -14.46
CA ILE A 21 -2.08 -22.51 -14.39
C ILE A 21 -1.70 -22.43 -12.92
N GLY A 22 -2.05 -23.46 -12.15
CA GLY A 22 -1.60 -23.56 -10.76
C GLY A 22 -0.08 -23.46 -10.69
N LEU A 23 0.44 -22.28 -10.35
CA LEU A 23 1.87 -22.05 -10.24
C LEU A 23 2.37 -22.73 -8.96
N ARG A 24 3.47 -23.46 -9.09
CA ARG A 24 4.16 -24.03 -7.93
C ARG A 24 4.88 -22.92 -7.20
N LYS A 25 4.82 -22.96 -5.87
CA LYS A 25 5.58 -22.06 -5.00
C LYS A 25 7.04 -21.95 -5.43
N LEU A 26 7.53 -20.73 -5.52
CA LEU A 26 8.89 -20.41 -5.88
C LEU A 26 9.62 -19.85 -4.66
N GLU A 27 10.49 -20.66 -4.07
CA GLU A 27 11.33 -20.25 -2.95
C GLU A 27 12.54 -19.46 -3.43
N LEU A 28 12.70 -18.25 -2.90
CA LEU A 28 13.76 -17.31 -3.23
C LEU A 28 14.52 -16.90 -1.96
N PRO A 29 15.26 -17.82 -1.32
CA PRO A 29 15.84 -17.60 0.01
C PRO A 29 16.95 -16.55 0.05
N SER A 30 17.57 -16.24 -1.10
CA SER A 30 18.63 -15.23 -1.18
C SER A 30 18.11 -13.81 -1.40
N ILE A 31 16.85 -13.63 -1.78
CA ILE A 31 16.28 -12.31 -2.06
C ILE A 31 15.99 -11.60 -0.74
N THR A 32 16.68 -10.48 -0.53
CA THR A 32 16.47 -9.58 0.61
C THR A 32 15.74 -8.31 0.19
N SER A 33 15.76 -7.95 -1.10
CA SER A 33 15.05 -6.80 -1.64
C SER A 33 14.25 -7.18 -2.89
N PHE A 34 12.96 -6.88 -2.89
CA PHE A 34 12.07 -7.08 -4.03
C PHE A 34 11.38 -5.77 -4.41
N HIS A 35 11.43 -5.42 -5.69
CA HIS A 35 10.76 -4.25 -6.23
C HIS A 35 9.81 -4.64 -7.36
N LEU A 36 8.52 -4.37 -7.18
CA LEU A 36 7.51 -4.54 -8.22
C LEU A 36 7.10 -3.18 -8.78
N ARG A 37 7.06 -3.07 -10.10
CA ARG A 37 6.64 -1.85 -10.81
C ARG A 37 5.54 -2.19 -11.82
N LEU A 38 4.39 -1.56 -11.63
CA LEU A 38 3.26 -1.59 -12.57
C LEU A 38 3.14 -0.18 -13.16
N ASN A 39 3.48 -0.02 -14.44
CA ASN A 39 3.40 1.28 -15.12
C ASN A 39 2.13 1.32 -15.98
N HIS A 40 1.48 2.49 -16.06
CA HIS A 40 0.25 2.69 -16.85
C HIS A 40 -0.86 1.66 -16.57
N PHE A 41 -1.10 1.36 -15.28
CA PHE A 41 -2.03 0.34 -14.83
C PHE A 41 -3.50 0.82 -14.89
N PRO A 42 -4.38 0.17 -15.67
CA PRO A 42 -5.76 0.60 -15.85
C PRO A 42 -6.65 0.12 -14.68
N ILE A 43 -6.56 0.79 -13.53
CA ILE A 43 -7.14 0.35 -12.25
C ILE A 43 -8.63 0.02 -12.33
N LEU A 44 -9.43 0.78 -13.08
CA LEU A 44 -10.89 0.59 -13.16
C LEU A 44 -11.31 -0.66 -13.94
N LYS A 45 -10.36 -1.32 -14.62
CA LYS A 45 -10.53 -2.59 -15.32
C LYS A 45 -9.91 -3.76 -14.56
N PHE A 46 -9.28 -3.50 -13.41
CA PHE A 46 -8.65 -4.54 -12.62
C PHE A 46 -9.70 -5.43 -11.96
N ILE A 47 -9.46 -6.74 -12.03
CA ILE A 47 -10.23 -7.79 -11.37
C ILE A 47 -9.20 -8.62 -10.61
N SER A 48 -9.30 -8.67 -9.28
CA SER A 48 -8.34 -9.37 -8.43
C SER A 48 -8.35 -10.88 -8.67
N GLU A 49 -9.55 -11.46 -8.80
CA GLU A 49 -9.77 -12.88 -9.03
C GLU A 49 -9.12 -13.34 -10.35
N GLY A 50 -8.14 -14.24 -10.24
CA GLY A 50 -7.42 -14.77 -11.40
C GLY A 50 -6.41 -13.80 -12.02
N SER A 51 -6.14 -12.65 -11.40
CA SER A 51 -5.11 -11.74 -11.91
C SER A 51 -3.72 -12.38 -11.88
N CYS A 52 -2.92 -12.12 -12.92
CA CYS A 52 -1.55 -12.62 -12.99
C CYS A 52 -0.69 -12.09 -11.83
N ILE A 53 -0.98 -10.88 -11.33
CA ILE A 53 -0.24 -10.29 -10.22
C ILE A 53 -0.55 -10.97 -8.89
N ALA A 54 -1.82 -11.24 -8.58
CA ALA A 54 -2.18 -12.00 -7.39
C ALA A 54 -1.56 -13.40 -7.43
N MET A 55 -1.61 -14.06 -8.59
CA MET A 55 -1.01 -15.38 -8.77
C MET A 55 0.52 -15.35 -8.57
N LEU A 56 1.21 -14.34 -9.11
CA LEU A 56 2.63 -14.15 -8.90
C LEU A 56 2.94 -13.94 -7.42
N MET A 57 2.30 -12.96 -6.78
CA MET A 57 2.59 -12.60 -5.39
C MET A 57 2.24 -13.71 -4.40
N GLY A 58 1.22 -14.53 -4.68
CA GLY A 58 0.90 -15.74 -3.93
C GLY A 58 1.88 -16.91 -4.15
N THR A 59 2.63 -16.90 -5.25
CA THR A 59 3.61 -17.95 -5.59
C THR A 59 4.99 -17.69 -4.99
N LEU A 60 5.38 -16.42 -4.83
CA LEU A 60 6.70 -16.03 -4.35
C LEU A 60 6.84 -16.27 -2.84
N VAL A 61 7.90 -16.97 -2.44
CA VAL A 61 8.26 -17.17 -1.03
C VAL A 61 9.67 -16.63 -0.80
N MET A 62 9.77 -15.50 -0.10
CA MET A 62 11.02 -14.76 0.13
C MET A 62 11.31 -14.69 1.64
N PRO A 63 11.85 -15.76 2.25
CA PRO A 63 12.00 -15.84 3.71
C PRO A 63 13.04 -14.87 4.29
N SER A 64 13.92 -14.31 3.45
CA SER A 64 14.95 -13.36 3.86
C SER A 64 14.62 -11.92 3.46
N LEU A 65 13.36 -11.62 3.12
CA LEU A 65 12.95 -10.31 2.62
C LEU A 65 13.05 -9.23 3.70
N GLU A 66 13.94 -8.26 3.47
CA GLU A 66 14.17 -7.09 4.31
C GLU A 66 13.51 -5.83 3.72
N ALA A 67 13.30 -5.79 2.40
CA ALA A 67 12.67 -4.66 1.74
C ALA A 67 11.71 -5.11 0.62
N LEU A 68 10.46 -4.67 0.71
CA LEU A 68 9.49 -4.74 -0.37
C LEU A 68 9.15 -3.34 -0.85
N SER A 69 9.32 -3.09 -2.14
CA SER A 69 8.87 -1.88 -2.81
C SER A 69 7.84 -2.23 -3.87
N ILE A 70 6.70 -1.55 -3.86
CA ILE A 70 5.65 -1.69 -4.86
C ILE A 70 5.32 -0.30 -5.38
N SER A 71 5.46 -0.12 -6.69
CA SER A 71 5.16 1.13 -7.38
C SER A 71 4.12 0.89 -8.45
N VAL A 72 3.00 1.61 -8.38
CA VAL A 72 1.89 1.53 -9.31
C VAL A 72 1.64 2.90 -9.90
N GLY A 73 1.80 3.03 -11.21
CA GLY A 73 1.37 4.20 -11.96
C GLY A 73 -0.02 3.96 -12.54
N VAL A 74 -1.03 4.66 -12.03
CA VAL A 74 -2.44 4.45 -12.36
C VAL A 74 -2.85 5.33 -13.54
N VAL A 75 -3.62 4.77 -14.47
CA VAL A 75 -4.21 5.48 -15.62
C VAL A 75 -5.72 5.26 -15.68
N ASP A 76 -6.38 6.01 -16.58
CA ASP A 76 -7.80 5.86 -16.94
C ASP A 76 -8.80 6.05 -15.79
N PHE A 77 -8.40 6.65 -14.68
CA PHE A 77 -9.29 6.90 -13.53
C PHE A 77 -9.96 8.28 -13.54
N ARG A 78 -9.73 9.10 -14.58
CA ARG A 78 -10.29 10.46 -14.72
C ARG A 78 -11.21 10.61 -15.96
N THR A 79 -11.89 9.56 -16.40
CA THR A 79 -12.64 9.60 -17.67
C THR A 79 -13.82 10.60 -17.60
N ASN A 80 -13.88 11.50 -18.60
CA ASN A 80 -14.84 12.63 -18.69
C ASN A 80 -16.33 12.23 -18.75
N GLU A 81 -16.67 10.94 -18.82
CA GLU A 81 -18.00 10.53 -19.27
C GLU A 81 -19.00 10.18 -18.17
N ASN A 82 -18.60 10.11 -16.91
CA ASN A 82 -19.48 10.10 -15.73
C ASN A 82 -18.57 10.34 -14.52
N GLU A 83 -19.06 10.98 -13.45
CA GLU A 83 -18.39 10.98 -12.14
C GLU A 83 -17.74 9.62 -11.92
N VAL A 84 -16.40 9.58 -11.93
CA VAL A 84 -15.68 8.37 -11.58
C VAL A 84 -16.17 8.05 -10.19
N ASN A 85 -16.96 6.98 -10.08
CA ASN A 85 -17.54 6.60 -8.82
C ASN A 85 -16.38 6.31 -7.88
N ALA A 86 -16.10 7.22 -6.95
CA ALA A 86 -14.99 7.10 -6.02
C ALA A 86 -15.06 5.76 -5.29
N THR A 87 -16.26 5.24 -5.04
CA THR A 87 -16.48 3.88 -4.51
C THR A 87 -15.91 2.80 -5.42
N LYS A 88 -16.09 2.89 -6.75
CA LYS A 88 -15.51 1.93 -7.69
C LYS A 88 -13.98 2.02 -7.70
N LEU A 89 -13.43 3.24 -7.68
CA LEU A 89 -11.97 3.43 -7.61
C LEU A 89 -11.41 2.84 -6.31
N SER A 90 -12.01 3.15 -5.16
CA SER A 90 -11.63 2.58 -3.86
C SER A 90 -11.68 1.05 -3.90
N GLN A 91 -12.78 0.46 -4.39
CA GLN A 91 -12.91 -0.99 -4.50
C GLN A 91 -11.79 -1.60 -5.34
N SER A 92 -11.48 -1.03 -6.52
CA SER A 92 -10.41 -1.53 -7.37
C SER A 92 -9.01 -1.34 -6.76
N LEU A 93 -8.81 -0.25 -6.02
CA LEU A 93 -7.58 0.02 -5.28
C LEU A 93 -7.39 -0.96 -4.12
N ASP A 94 -8.45 -1.28 -3.40
CA ASP A 94 -8.46 -2.26 -2.33
C ASP A 94 -8.13 -3.65 -2.89
N ASP A 95 -8.85 -4.08 -3.93
CA ASP A 95 -8.60 -5.33 -4.65
C ASP A 95 -7.14 -5.44 -5.11
N LEU A 96 -6.59 -4.34 -5.62
CA LEU A 96 -5.20 -4.27 -6.06
C LEU A 96 -4.22 -4.38 -4.87
N SER A 97 -4.46 -3.66 -3.78
CA SER A 97 -3.63 -3.70 -2.58
C SER A 97 -3.49 -5.13 -2.04
N TRP A 98 -4.60 -5.86 -2.00
CA TRP A 98 -4.64 -7.26 -1.65
C TRP A 98 -3.80 -8.13 -2.59
N ALA A 99 -3.97 -7.95 -3.90
CA ALA A 99 -3.26 -8.71 -4.92
C ALA A 99 -1.73 -8.45 -4.94
N LEU A 100 -1.29 -7.26 -4.51
CA LEU A 100 0.11 -6.85 -4.54
C LEU A 100 0.93 -7.38 -3.36
N LEU A 101 0.30 -7.76 -2.26
CA LEU A 101 0.98 -8.20 -1.06
C LEU A 101 1.05 -9.73 -1.00
N PRO A 102 2.25 -10.32 -0.83
CA PRO A 102 2.39 -11.75 -0.56
C PRO A 102 1.52 -12.23 0.62
N ASP A 103 0.92 -13.41 0.50
CA ASP A 103 0.11 -14.02 1.57
C ASP A 103 0.95 -14.35 2.84
N ARG A 104 2.28 -14.43 2.72
CA ARG A 104 3.17 -14.96 3.77
C ARG A 104 4.43 -14.14 3.96
N PHE A 105 4.30 -12.91 4.48
CA PHE A 105 5.44 -12.23 5.08
C PHE A 105 5.93 -12.88 6.38
N SER A 106 5.13 -13.79 6.94
CA SER A 106 5.28 -14.28 8.30
C SER A 106 6.47 -15.16 8.61
N ASP A 107 7.15 -15.62 7.57
CA ASP A 107 8.33 -16.46 7.75
C ASP A 107 9.64 -15.65 7.74
N SER A 108 9.56 -14.33 7.54
CA SER A 108 10.74 -13.45 7.57
C SER A 108 11.13 -13.11 9.00
N ALA A 109 12.33 -13.51 9.40
CA ALA A 109 12.88 -13.20 10.73
C ALA A 109 13.37 -11.74 10.84
N GLY A 110 13.51 -11.05 9.71
CA GLY A 110 14.11 -9.72 9.60
C GLY A 110 13.15 -8.55 9.87
N SER A 111 13.72 -7.35 9.93
CA SER A 111 12.95 -6.11 9.91
C SER A 111 12.59 -5.78 8.47
N THR A 112 11.35 -6.04 8.06
CA THR A 112 10.92 -5.71 6.70
C THR A 112 10.52 -4.23 6.61
N SER A 113 11.03 -3.53 5.60
CA SER A 113 10.54 -2.23 5.16
C SER A 113 9.57 -2.45 4.01
N LEU A 114 8.39 -1.83 4.09
CA LEU A 114 7.39 -1.86 3.04
C LEU A 114 7.23 -0.48 2.43
N ILE A 115 7.32 -0.39 1.11
CA ILE A 115 7.21 0.87 0.37
C ILE A 115 6.08 0.72 -0.64
N PHE A 116 5.07 1.56 -0.54
CA PHE A 116 4.01 1.70 -1.52
C PHE A 116 4.08 3.07 -2.19
N LYS A 117 4.11 3.07 -3.51
CA LYS A 117 4.09 4.28 -4.33
C LYS A 117 2.96 4.21 -5.33
N LEU A 118 1.93 5.01 -5.13
CA LEU A 118 0.82 5.16 -6.05
C LEU A 118 0.95 6.51 -6.77
N ARG A 119 1.10 6.47 -8.09
CA ARG A 119 1.32 7.66 -8.94
C ARG A 119 0.18 7.81 -9.92
N ASP A 120 -0.17 9.06 -10.23
CA ASP A 120 -1.03 9.37 -11.37
C ASP A 120 -0.18 9.47 -12.64
N ASP A 121 -0.27 8.43 -13.47
CA ASP A 121 0.40 8.31 -14.77
C ASP A 121 -0.53 8.76 -15.93
N SER A 122 -1.68 9.38 -15.63
CA SER A 122 -2.61 9.84 -16.65
C SER A 122 -2.00 10.98 -17.48
N TYR A 123 -2.08 10.87 -18.81
CA TYR A 123 -1.56 11.88 -19.75
C TYR A 123 -2.22 13.26 -19.59
N ASN A 124 -3.45 13.29 -19.07
CA ASN A 124 -4.22 14.51 -18.86
C ASN A 124 -4.23 14.88 -17.37
N ARG A 125 -3.10 15.36 -16.84
CA ARG A 125 -3.13 16.08 -15.57
C ARG A 125 -3.84 17.41 -15.80
N SER A 126 -5.15 17.45 -15.55
CA SER A 126 -5.88 18.71 -15.46
C SER A 126 -5.19 19.57 -14.40
N ASN A 127 -4.97 20.86 -14.71
CA ASN A 127 -4.49 21.83 -13.72
C ASN A 127 -5.56 22.17 -12.68
N ASP A 128 -6.77 21.67 -12.87
CA ASP A 128 -7.84 21.76 -11.88
C ASP A 128 -7.42 20.97 -10.64
N GLY A 129 -7.68 21.56 -9.46
CA GLY A 129 -7.30 20.99 -8.17
C GLY A 129 -7.82 19.56 -7.98
N PRO A 130 -7.35 18.87 -6.93
CA PRO A 130 -7.77 17.51 -6.63
C PRO A 130 -9.31 17.40 -6.63
N PRO A 131 -9.90 16.36 -7.26
CA PRO A 131 -11.32 16.09 -7.15
C PRO A 131 -11.72 16.02 -5.68
N ALA A 132 -12.88 16.60 -5.33
CA ALA A 132 -13.38 16.57 -3.95
C ALA A 132 -13.71 15.16 -3.44
N ASP A 133 -13.91 14.21 -4.36
CA ASP A 133 -14.21 12.81 -4.06
C ASP A 133 -13.19 11.91 -4.77
N MET A 134 -12.00 11.79 -4.16
CA MET A 134 -11.02 10.80 -4.57
C MET A 134 -11.26 9.51 -3.79
N GLY A 135 -11.18 8.38 -4.50
CA GLY A 135 -11.22 7.07 -3.86
C GLY A 135 -10.10 6.92 -2.83
N VAL A 136 -10.15 5.86 -2.03
CA VAL A 136 -9.21 5.59 -0.94
C VAL A 136 -8.39 4.35 -1.31
N PHE A 137 -7.11 4.34 -0.96
CA PHE A 137 -6.26 3.17 -1.07
C PHE A 137 -6.14 2.49 0.30
N SER A 138 -6.71 1.30 0.47
CA SER A 138 -6.59 0.56 1.73
C SER A 138 -5.40 -0.39 1.72
N ILE A 139 -4.62 -0.43 2.78
CA ILE A 139 -3.50 -1.36 2.97
C ILE A 139 -3.89 -2.42 4.01
N PRO A 140 -3.96 -3.71 3.63
CA PRO A 140 -4.36 -4.77 4.53
C PRO A 140 -3.23 -5.12 5.51
N LEU A 141 -3.45 -4.80 6.79
CA LEU A 141 -2.43 -4.89 7.82
C LEU A 141 -2.01 -6.32 8.16
N GLU A 142 -2.91 -7.28 8.02
CA GLU A 142 -2.67 -8.74 8.15
C GLU A 142 -1.57 -9.23 7.22
N ARG A 143 -1.40 -8.58 6.05
CA ARG A 143 -0.33 -8.89 5.12
C ARG A 143 0.96 -8.12 5.44
N THR A 144 0.92 -7.14 6.32
CA THR A 144 2.07 -6.27 6.63
C THR A 144 2.52 -6.36 8.09
N ILE A 145 2.05 -7.36 8.86
CA ILE A 145 2.27 -7.44 10.33
C ILE A 145 3.75 -7.42 10.75
N HIS A 146 4.67 -7.88 9.89
CA HIS A 146 6.10 -7.94 10.17
C HIS A 146 6.88 -6.68 9.75
N ALA A 147 6.22 -5.78 9.02
CA ALA A 147 6.85 -4.55 8.58
C ALA A 147 7.13 -3.65 9.79
N HIS A 148 8.39 -3.23 9.95
CA HIS A 148 8.78 -2.27 10.99
C HIS A 148 8.60 -0.82 10.52
N THR A 149 8.79 -0.61 9.21
CA THR A 149 8.65 0.68 8.55
C THR A 149 7.71 0.51 7.37
N VAL A 150 6.70 1.36 7.30
CA VAL A 150 5.82 1.50 6.13
C VAL A 150 6.04 2.89 5.55
N ILE A 151 6.35 2.96 4.25
CA ILE A 151 6.56 4.18 3.50
C ILE A 151 5.47 4.27 2.45
N LEU A 152 4.69 5.34 2.49
CA LEU A 152 3.57 5.58 1.62
C LEU A 152 3.84 6.84 0.80
N SER A 153 3.62 6.73 -0.50
CA SER A 153 3.52 7.85 -1.43
C SER A 153 2.28 7.61 -2.26
N SER A 154 1.36 8.55 -2.27
CA SER A 154 0.05 8.34 -2.89
C SER A 154 -0.60 9.65 -3.32
N PHE A 155 -1.24 9.63 -4.49
CA PHE A 155 -2.11 10.71 -4.94
C PHE A 155 -3.55 10.61 -4.40
N VAL A 156 -3.88 9.55 -3.64
CA VAL A 156 -5.17 9.39 -2.96
C VAL A 156 -4.98 9.19 -1.45
N PRO A 157 -6.01 9.46 -0.62
CA PRO A 157 -5.99 9.09 0.79
C PRO A 157 -5.65 7.60 0.99
N VAL A 158 -4.91 7.29 2.05
CA VAL A 158 -4.50 5.91 2.36
C VAL A 158 -5.08 5.52 3.71
N LEU A 159 -5.70 4.35 3.82
CA LEU A 159 -6.14 3.80 5.09
C LEU A 159 -5.43 2.47 5.35
N LEU A 160 -5.24 2.15 6.63
CA LEU A 160 -4.84 0.81 7.02
C LEU A 160 -6.06 0.06 7.52
N THR A 161 -6.35 -1.07 6.89
CA THR A 161 -7.55 -1.86 7.14
C THR A 161 -7.18 -3.25 7.64
N GLN A 162 -8.16 -3.93 8.21
CA GLN A 162 -8.08 -5.34 8.56
C GLN A 162 -9.24 -6.07 7.91
N GLU A 163 -8.99 -7.23 7.31
CA GLU A 163 -10.04 -8.07 6.73
C GLU A 163 -11.10 -8.41 7.79
N PRO A 164 -12.39 -8.17 7.51
CA PRO A 164 -13.45 -8.74 8.31
C PRO A 164 -13.42 -10.26 8.12
N ASP A 165 -13.33 -11.03 9.21
CA ASP A 165 -13.42 -12.49 9.14
C ASP A 165 -14.72 -12.88 8.42
N ASP A 166 -14.65 -13.80 7.45
CA ASP A 166 -15.79 -14.35 6.69
C ASP A 166 -16.89 -14.97 7.60
N GLY A 167 -16.58 -15.15 8.90
CA GLY A 167 -17.52 -15.57 9.94
C GLY A 167 -18.11 -14.45 10.81
N GLY A 168 -17.85 -13.17 10.53
CA GLY A 168 -18.36 -12.00 11.26
C GLY A 168 -17.74 -11.76 12.65
N ALA A 169 -16.77 -12.58 13.06
CA ALA A 169 -15.99 -12.36 14.27
C ALA A 169 -14.62 -11.84 13.86
N LEU A 170 -14.33 -10.54 14.03
CA LEU A 170 -13.01 -9.97 13.74
C LEU A 170 -11.91 -10.91 14.23
N SER A 171 -11.18 -11.53 13.28
CA SER A 171 -10.03 -12.35 13.61
C SER A 171 -9.00 -11.40 14.21
N THR A 172 -9.07 -11.24 15.51
CA THR A 172 -8.32 -10.20 16.21
C THR A 172 -6.92 -10.76 16.30
N ILE A 173 -6.12 -10.55 15.25
CA ILE A 173 -4.68 -10.76 15.30
C ILE A 173 -4.22 -10.01 16.55
N PRO A 174 -3.70 -10.70 17.58
CA PRO A 174 -3.35 -10.03 18.80
C PRO A 174 -2.38 -8.88 18.52
N ASN A 175 -2.61 -7.71 19.11
CA ASN A 175 -1.80 -6.52 18.81
C ASN A 175 -0.28 -6.76 18.94
N ALA A 176 0.10 -7.73 19.79
CA ALA A 176 1.48 -8.17 19.98
C ALA A 176 2.19 -8.69 18.71
N PHE A 177 1.46 -9.00 17.64
CA PHE A 177 2.05 -9.45 16.37
C PHE A 177 2.44 -8.30 15.45
N PHE A 178 1.88 -7.10 15.62
CA PHE A 178 2.24 -5.96 14.78
C PHE A 178 3.59 -5.40 15.20
N ARG A 179 4.52 -5.35 14.25
CA ARG A 179 5.88 -4.83 14.45
C ARG A 179 6.08 -3.41 13.94
N LEU A 180 5.05 -2.78 13.41
CA LEU A 180 5.12 -1.43 12.85
C LEU A 180 5.56 -0.43 13.92
N ARG A 181 6.72 0.20 13.70
CA ARG A 181 7.31 1.22 14.56
C ARG A 181 7.35 2.59 13.90
N GLU A 182 7.34 2.61 12.57
CA GLU A 182 7.51 3.82 11.81
C GLU A 182 6.56 3.87 10.60
N LEU A 183 5.86 5.00 10.47
CA LEU A 183 5.06 5.34 9.30
C LEU A 183 5.68 6.56 8.61
N LYS A 184 5.93 6.48 7.30
CA LYS A 184 6.39 7.62 6.51
C LYS A 184 5.36 7.94 5.44
N LEU A 185 4.92 9.19 5.39
CA LEU A 185 4.08 9.77 4.36
C LEU A 185 4.96 10.69 3.53
N ILE A 186 5.25 10.32 2.29
CA ILE A 186 6.23 10.99 1.43
C ILE A 186 5.55 11.32 0.10
N GLU A 187 5.58 12.58 -0.33
CA GLU A 187 4.98 13.02 -1.59
C GLU A 187 3.47 12.68 -1.68
N CYS A 188 2.75 12.76 -0.56
CA CYS A 188 1.29 12.55 -0.54
C CYS A 188 0.57 13.83 -1.01
N GLU A 189 0.61 14.08 -2.32
CA GLU A 189 0.21 15.35 -2.94
C GLU A 189 -1.20 15.82 -2.54
N ASN A 190 -2.14 14.87 -2.38
CA ASN A 190 -3.56 15.16 -2.16
C ASN A 190 -4.07 14.80 -0.75
N MET A 191 -3.19 14.37 0.15
CA MET A 191 -3.58 13.99 1.50
C MET A 191 -3.82 15.25 2.35
N THR A 192 -5.05 15.40 2.85
CA THR A 192 -5.44 16.48 3.76
C THR A 192 -5.28 16.07 5.23
N SER A 193 -5.43 17.01 6.16
CA SER A 193 -5.45 16.71 7.60
C SER A 193 -6.60 15.78 7.99
N VAL A 194 -7.77 15.89 7.34
CA VAL A 194 -8.89 14.96 7.55
C VAL A 194 -8.54 13.53 7.11
N ASP A 195 -7.84 13.38 5.99
CA ASP A 195 -7.38 12.06 5.52
C ASP A 195 -6.34 11.45 6.46
N LEU A 196 -5.43 12.29 6.97
CA LEU A 196 -4.46 11.89 7.98
C LEU A 196 -5.15 11.48 9.28
N GLU A 197 -6.14 12.23 9.75
CA GLU A 197 -6.94 11.90 10.92
C GLU A 197 -7.60 10.52 10.75
N ASN A 198 -8.23 10.26 9.60
CA ASN A 198 -8.81 8.96 9.28
C ASN A 198 -7.77 7.83 9.29
N THR A 199 -6.56 8.08 8.78
CA THR A 199 -5.43 7.13 8.80
C THR A 199 -5.01 6.81 10.23
N VAL A 200 -4.86 7.85 11.05
CA VAL A 200 -4.48 7.73 12.47
C VAL A 200 -5.56 7.01 13.26
N ASP A 201 -6.83 7.31 13.02
CA ASP A 201 -7.96 6.69 13.69
C ASP A 201 -8.13 5.22 13.29
N SER A 202 -7.85 4.86 12.03
CA SER A 202 -7.79 3.45 11.61
C SER A 202 -6.71 2.71 12.41
N LEU A 203 -5.50 3.28 12.55
CA LEU A 203 -4.43 2.71 13.37
C LEU A 203 -4.78 2.62 14.87
N LYS A 204 -5.52 3.60 15.41
CA LYS A 204 -6.00 3.58 16.81
C LYS A 204 -7.04 2.49 17.02
N SER A 205 -8.02 2.37 16.11
CA SER A 205 -9.08 1.36 16.18
C SER A 205 -8.53 -0.07 16.15
N LEU A 206 -7.42 -0.27 15.44
CA LEU A 206 -6.69 -1.53 15.37
C LEU A 206 -5.69 -1.70 16.53
N GLY A 207 -5.57 -0.70 17.41
CA GLY A 207 -4.67 -0.70 18.57
C GLY A 207 -3.17 -0.65 18.24
N ILE A 208 -2.81 -0.38 16.98
CA ILE A 208 -1.44 -0.33 16.47
C ILE A 208 -0.79 1.03 16.74
N TRP A 209 -1.59 2.11 16.84
CA TRP A 209 -1.09 3.46 17.05
C TRP A 209 -0.16 3.62 18.27
N SER A 210 -0.39 2.83 19.33
CA SER A 210 0.45 2.83 20.53
C SER A 210 1.85 2.27 20.31
N HIS A 211 2.07 1.53 19.22
CA HIS A 211 3.32 0.87 18.87
C HIS A 211 4.16 1.66 17.87
N ILE A 212 3.57 2.66 17.21
CA ILE A 212 4.25 3.57 16.29
C ILE A 212 4.96 4.64 17.10
N ASN A 213 6.29 4.67 16.97
CA ASN A 213 7.17 5.58 17.69
C ASN A 213 7.51 6.82 16.87
N ARG A 214 7.46 6.71 15.53
CA ARG A 214 7.83 7.79 14.61
C ARG A 214 6.86 7.86 13.44
N VAL A 215 6.41 9.07 13.15
CA VAL A 215 5.69 9.41 11.92
C VAL A 215 6.50 10.45 11.17
N VAL A 216 6.89 10.15 9.94
CA VAL A 216 7.58 11.10 9.06
C VAL A 216 6.57 11.65 8.06
N VAL A 217 6.48 12.97 7.95
CA VAL A 217 5.74 13.62 6.87
C VAL A 217 6.74 14.41 6.04
N GLN A 218 6.78 14.11 4.75
CA GLN A 218 7.73 14.71 3.83
C GLN A 218 7.07 15.09 2.51
N ASP A 219 7.28 16.32 2.04
CA ASP A 219 6.83 16.77 0.71
C ASP A 219 5.31 16.59 0.46
N CYS A 220 4.48 16.66 1.52
CA CYS A 220 3.02 16.55 1.44
C CYS A 220 2.36 17.94 1.41
N LYS A 221 1.96 18.40 0.22
CA LYS A 221 1.51 19.78 -0.04
C LYS A 221 0.36 20.27 0.84
N HIS A 222 -0.57 19.39 1.20
CA HIS A 222 -1.82 19.75 1.90
C HIS A 222 -1.81 19.40 3.39
N LEU A 223 -0.70 18.88 3.90
CA LEU A 223 -0.51 18.65 5.33
C LEU A 223 0.24 19.83 5.92
N VAL A 224 -0.40 20.63 6.78
CA VAL A 224 0.24 21.76 7.45
C VAL A 224 0.80 21.29 8.79
N TYR A 225 2.00 21.74 9.15
CA TYR A 225 2.70 21.31 10.38
C TYR A 225 1.82 21.33 11.64
N ASP A 226 1.15 22.45 11.92
CA ASP A 226 0.32 22.60 13.13
C ASP A 226 -0.81 21.55 13.19
N GLU A 227 -1.50 21.31 12.07
CA GLU A 227 -2.58 20.31 11.98
C GLU A 227 -2.03 18.88 12.15
N VAL A 228 -0.84 18.61 11.59
CA VAL A 228 -0.19 17.30 11.73
C VAL A 228 0.27 17.08 13.17
N VAL A 229 0.80 18.11 13.84
CA VAL A 229 1.20 18.04 15.26
C VAL A 229 0.01 17.70 16.15
N ASP A 230 -1.14 18.34 15.94
CA ASP A 230 -2.36 18.09 16.71
C ASP A 230 -2.84 16.63 16.59
N LEU A 231 -2.67 16.01 15.42
CA LEU A 231 -3.10 14.63 15.15
C LEU A 231 -2.08 13.58 15.59
N VAL A 232 -0.80 13.83 15.34
CA VAL A 232 0.29 12.84 15.51
C VAL A 232 0.98 12.95 16.87
N GLY A 233 1.03 14.15 17.45
CA GLY A 233 1.84 14.48 18.60
C GLY A 233 3.26 14.91 18.19
N GLU A 234 3.73 16.01 18.78
CA GLU A 234 5.07 16.58 18.53
C GLU A 234 6.19 15.57 18.81
N GLU A 235 6.00 14.69 19.80
CA GLU A 235 7.01 13.72 20.22
C GLU A 235 7.25 12.59 19.20
N ARG A 236 6.27 12.32 18.33
CA ARG A 236 6.35 11.27 17.30
C ARG A 236 6.64 11.83 15.92
N LEU A 237 6.35 13.11 15.69
CA LEU A 237 6.39 13.73 14.38
C LEU A 237 7.81 14.13 13.97
N GLN A 238 8.20 13.71 12.78
CA GLN A 238 9.32 14.27 12.03
C GLN A 238 8.78 14.90 10.74
N TYR A 239 8.69 16.23 10.72
CA TYR A 239 8.18 16.98 9.57
C TYR A 239 9.34 17.50 8.71
N LEU A 240 9.33 17.18 7.42
CA LEU A 240 10.35 17.56 6.44
C LEU A 240 9.66 18.29 5.28
N SER A 241 9.91 19.60 5.17
CA SER A 241 9.35 20.47 4.13
C SER A 241 10.22 20.57 2.90
#